data_AF-A0A7S0KZ14-F1
#
_entry.id   AF-A0A7S0KZ14-F1
#
_cell.length_a   1.000
_cell.length_b   1.000
_cell.length_c   1.000
_cell.angle_alpha   90.00
_cell.angle_beta   90.00
_cell.angle_gamma   90.00
#
_symmetry.space_group_name_H-M   'P 1'
#
loop_
_entity.id
_entity.type
_entity.pdbx_description
1 polymer ?
#
loop_
_entity_poly.entity_id
_entity_poly.type
_entity_poly.pdbx_seq_one_letter_code
_entity_poly.pdbx_strand_id
1 'polypeptide(L)'
;MWTSYNVCILCVLVFPSNVNGFTVRSVATNPRTKTTKLFSSVVDEVKEASECVQAASEYLFKPDDSVTAEGIVKVCDEIDAIQENDLFVSQSLQLRKKALEFKRYEMLAKLMRSDYDAYVATASFLSPSRIPRLQLPNVQDVPMADQQDEPTKVSPIVEDGQTLVADCELEDMTFNDNLLDKVLLSIFRKLVVKNTGGVSSDKEGIEGLLDQGRTFMLQPGQTAEAQNKMVSDTLGDLMTPVLPPFYRIFMSGIVPKLGTDFDGKQIGPWFYAPWLTSFVTPTFFGFLVGPSYPNRRKDGQPGGLVVEKCKFLQESGCKGLCLNQCKLPAQQFFQDELGLPLTVSPNFVTQECQWSFGEVPLPPEDDPSFPKGCLVGCGSRKLISASAEGPTASLCN
;
A
#
# COMPACT_ATOMS: atom_id res chain seq x y z
N MET A 1 27.35 -8.33 14.73
CA MET A 1 27.34 -7.29 15.79
C MET A 1 26.37 -6.13 15.52
N TRP A 2 25.63 -6.13 14.40
CA TRP A 2 24.67 -5.07 14.03
C TRP A 2 23.18 -5.44 14.17
N THR A 3 22.86 -6.68 14.54
CA THR A 3 21.48 -7.18 14.67
C THR A 3 20.83 -6.91 16.03
N SER A 4 21.61 -6.63 17.07
CA SER A 4 21.10 -6.45 18.44
C SER A 4 20.56 -5.04 18.72
N TYR A 5 20.95 -4.02 17.94
CA TYR A 5 20.55 -2.63 18.18
C TYR A 5 19.16 -2.29 17.61
N ASN A 6 18.72 -2.94 16.52
CA ASN A 6 17.40 -2.68 15.93
C ASN A 6 16.23 -3.30 16.73
N VAL A 7 16.50 -4.36 17.52
CA VAL A 7 15.48 -5.02 18.35
C VAL A 7 15.09 -4.15 19.56
N CYS A 8 16.03 -3.36 20.10
CA CYS A 8 15.74 -2.45 21.21
C CYS A 8 14.83 -1.27 20.82
N ILE A 9 14.93 -0.78 19.58
CA ILE A 9 14.12 0.37 19.12
C ILE A 9 12.67 -0.06 18.84
N LEU A 10 12.45 -1.29 18.35
CA LEU A 10 11.10 -1.81 18.11
C LEU A 10 10.32 -2.09 19.42
N CYS A 11 11.00 -2.56 20.47
CA CYS A 11 10.37 -2.76 21.79
C CYS A 11 9.95 -1.44 22.47
N VAL A 12 10.64 -0.32 22.19
CA VAL A 12 10.34 0.99 22.78
C VAL A 12 9.17 1.69 22.06
N LEU A 13 8.93 1.41 20.78
CA LEU A 13 7.84 2.03 20.01
C LEU A 13 6.47 1.38 20.24
N VAL A 14 6.40 0.14 20.73
CA VAL A 14 5.14 -0.59 20.99
C VAL A 14 4.61 -0.36 22.42
N PHE A 15 5.42 0.15 23.34
CA PHE A 15 5.04 0.38 24.74
C PHE A 15 5.26 1.84 25.15
N PRO A 16 4.22 2.69 25.22
CA PRO A 16 4.36 3.98 25.88
C PRO A 16 4.43 3.73 27.40
N SER A 17 5.58 4.06 27.99
CA SER A 17 5.76 4.16 29.44
C SER A 17 4.85 5.24 30.01
N ASN A 18 3.65 4.86 30.49
CA ASN A 18 2.77 5.77 31.21
C ASN A 18 2.66 5.30 32.67
N VAL A 19 3.68 5.64 33.46
CA VAL A 19 3.66 5.48 34.92
C VAL A 19 3.44 6.85 35.51
N ASN A 20 2.18 7.26 35.69
CA ASN A 20 1.80 8.37 36.55
C ASN A 20 0.33 8.25 36.97
N GLY A 21 0.09 8.03 38.28
CA GLY A 21 -1.27 8.06 38.83
C GLY A 21 -1.51 7.24 40.10
N PHE A 22 -0.66 7.37 41.13
CA PHE A 22 -1.02 6.88 42.46
C PHE A 22 -1.81 7.96 43.21
N THR A 23 -3.11 7.74 43.45
CA THR A 23 -3.86 8.45 44.48
C THR A 23 -4.61 7.43 45.33
N VAL A 24 -4.07 7.16 46.52
CA VAL A 24 -4.62 6.18 47.46
C VAL A 24 -5.70 6.86 48.32
N ARG A 25 -6.97 6.48 48.14
CA ARG A 25 -8.01 6.69 49.16
C ARG A 25 -8.00 5.49 50.12
N SER A 26 -7.71 5.79 51.38
CA SER A 26 -7.63 4.83 52.49
C SER A 26 -9.01 4.28 52.88
N VAL A 27 -9.17 2.96 52.82
CA VAL A 27 -10.16 2.23 53.62
C VAL A 27 -9.42 1.08 54.32
N ALA A 28 -9.49 1.10 55.65
CA ALA A 28 -8.72 0.27 56.55
C ALA A 28 -9.10 -1.22 56.44
N THR A 29 -8.17 -2.05 55.95
CA THR A 29 -8.13 -3.50 56.18
C THR A 29 -6.67 -3.99 56.17
N ASN A 30 -6.42 -5.02 56.97
CA ASN A 30 -5.16 -5.61 57.45
C ASN A 30 -3.93 -5.55 56.48
N PRO A 31 -2.76 -5.00 56.89
CA PRO A 31 -1.63 -4.70 56.01
C PRO A 31 -0.77 -5.90 55.56
N ARG A 32 -0.98 -7.11 56.10
CA ARG A 32 -0.10 -8.27 55.80
C ARG A 32 -0.54 -9.13 54.60
N THR A 33 -1.78 -8.99 54.15
CA THR A 33 -2.36 -9.77 53.03
C THR A 33 -2.43 -9.03 51.69
N LYS A 34 -2.40 -7.68 51.69
CA LYS A 34 -2.37 -6.88 50.45
C LYS A 34 -1.01 -6.94 49.74
N THR A 35 0.09 -6.94 50.49
CA THR A 35 1.45 -6.95 49.93
C THR A 35 1.69 -8.24 49.14
N THR A 36 1.34 -9.40 49.69
CA THR A 36 1.55 -10.70 49.01
C THR A 36 0.73 -10.86 47.75
N LYS A 37 -0.54 -10.40 47.73
CA LYS A 37 -1.39 -10.44 46.52
C LYS A 37 -0.96 -9.45 45.44
N LEU A 38 -0.45 -8.28 45.83
CA LEU A 38 0.06 -7.29 44.87
C LEU A 38 1.36 -7.80 44.23
N PHE A 39 2.27 -8.35 45.03
CA PHE A 39 3.51 -8.94 44.52
C PHE A 39 3.26 -10.17 43.64
N SER A 40 2.31 -11.05 43.98
CA SER A 40 1.98 -12.20 43.12
C SER A 40 1.38 -11.77 41.79
N SER A 41 0.45 -10.79 41.78
CA SER A 41 -0.15 -10.24 40.56
C SER A 41 0.90 -9.63 39.62
N VAL A 42 1.86 -8.89 40.17
CA VAL A 42 2.95 -8.28 39.38
C VAL A 42 3.92 -9.34 38.85
N VAL A 43 4.21 -10.39 39.62
CA VAL A 43 5.06 -11.50 39.17
C VAL A 43 4.38 -12.29 38.06
N ASP A 44 3.08 -12.54 38.18
CA ASP A 44 2.28 -13.22 37.16
C ASP A 44 2.21 -12.39 35.87
N GLU A 45 2.04 -11.06 35.97
CA GLU A 45 2.09 -10.13 34.82
C GLU A 45 3.46 -10.10 34.13
N VAL A 46 4.56 -10.06 34.90
CA VAL A 46 5.93 -10.10 34.35
C VAL A 46 6.23 -11.43 33.68
N LYS A 47 5.74 -12.54 34.26
CA LYS A 47 5.89 -13.88 33.69
C LYS A 47 5.10 -13.99 32.38
N GLU A 48 3.86 -13.54 32.34
CA GLU A 48 3.04 -13.54 31.14
C GLU A 48 3.65 -12.66 30.04
N ALA A 49 4.18 -11.48 30.38
CA ALA A 49 4.92 -10.64 29.44
C ALA A 49 6.17 -11.35 28.88
N SER A 50 6.92 -12.05 29.74
CA SER A 50 8.09 -12.84 29.32
C SER A 50 7.71 -13.99 28.39
N GLU A 51 6.62 -14.71 28.68
CA GLU A 51 6.11 -15.80 27.83
C GLU A 51 5.62 -15.26 26.48
N CYS A 52 4.94 -14.11 26.46
CA CYS A 52 4.52 -13.44 25.22
C CYS A 52 5.70 -12.99 24.37
N VAL A 53 6.73 -12.39 24.98
CA VAL A 53 7.96 -11.99 24.29
C VAL A 53 8.70 -13.21 23.75
N GLN A 54 8.81 -14.27 24.54
CA GLN A 54 9.48 -15.50 24.13
C GLN A 54 8.75 -16.14 22.94
N ALA A 55 7.43 -16.27 23.04
CA ALA A 55 6.59 -16.77 21.96
C ALA A 55 6.78 -15.92 20.69
N ALA A 56 6.67 -14.59 20.77
CA ALA A 56 6.88 -13.71 19.61
C ALA A 56 8.30 -13.86 19.00
N SER A 57 9.32 -14.01 19.85
CA SER A 57 10.71 -14.15 19.41
C SER A 57 10.98 -15.48 18.68
N GLU A 58 10.38 -16.58 19.14
CA GLU A 58 10.56 -17.90 18.53
C GLU A 58 10.18 -17.89 17.05
N TYR A 59 9.07 -17.21 16.70
CA TYR A 59 8.60 -17.15 15.32
C TYR A 59 9.42 -16.22 14.44
N LEU A 60 10.03 -15.16 14.99
CA LEU A 60 10.95 -14.32 14.22
C LEU A 60 12.15 -15.14 13.73
N PHE A 61 12.65 -16.06 14.55
CA PHE A 61 13.85 -16.86 14.24
C PHE A 61 13.57 -18.21 13.55
N LYS A 62 12.31 -18.63 13.40
CA LYS A 62 11.97 -19.84 12.61
C LYS A 62 12.35 -19.69 11.13
N PRO A 63 12.86 -20.74 10.46
CA PRO A 63 13.03 -20.71 9.00
C PRO A 63 11.70 -20.45 8.29
N ASP A 64 11.73 -19.72 7.18
CA ASP A 64 10.50 -19.34 6.45
C ASP A 64 9.73 -20.59 5.96
N ASP A 65 10.43 -21.63 5.51
CA ASP A 65 9.84 -22.89 5.01
C ASP A 65 9.17 -23.76 6.09
N SER A 66 9.27 -23.38 7.37
CA SER A 66 8.71 -24.16 8.48
C SER A 66 7.26 -23.78 8.82
N VAL A 67 6.69 -22.79 8.13
CA VAL A 67 5.36 -22.25 8.39
C VAL A 67 4.34 -22.89 7.44
N THR A 68 3.20 -23.35 7.98
CA THR A 68 2.10 -23.92 7.20
C THR A 68 0.78 -23.20 7.48
N ALA A 69 -0.18 -23.34 6.56
CA ALA A 69 -1.53 -22.80 6.70
C ALA A 69 -2.23 -23.33 7.97
N GLU A 70 -2.09 -24.63 8.28
CA GLU A 70 -2.66 -25.23 9.49
C GLU A 70 -2.05 -24.64 10.76
N GLY A 71 -0.75 -24.32 10.73
CA GLY A 71 -0.08 -23.61 11.80
C GLY A 71 -0.70 -22.23 12.06
N ILE A 72 -1.02 -21.48 11.00
CA ILE A 72 -1.66 -20.16 11.09
C ILE A 72 -3.09 -20.29 11.64
N VAL A 73 -3.87 -21.27 11.16
CA VAL A 73 -5.24 -21.55 11.65
C VAL A 73 -5.23 -21.83 13.16
N LYS A 74 -4.29 -22.65 13.65
CA LYS A 74 -4.16 -22.91 15.10
C LYS A 74 -3.92 -21.65 15.92
N VAL A 75 -3.14 -20.69 15.41
CA VAL A 75 -2.94 -19.41 16.09
C VAL A 75 -4.22 -18.59 16.12
N CYS A 76 -4.98 -18.59 15.03
CA CYS A 76 -6.30 -17.98 15.04
C CYS A 76 -7.21 -18.65 16.09
N ASP A 77 -7.17 -19.98 16.24
CA ASP A 77 -8.00 -20.70 17.22
C ASP A 77 -7.63 -20.27 18.65
N GLU A 78 -6.33 -20.08 18.92
CA GLU A 78 -5.85 -19.54 20.19
C GLU A 78 -6.32 -18.09 20.45
N ILE A 79 -6.39 -17.24 19.41
CA ILE A 79 -6.88 -15.86 19.51
C ILE A 79 -8.38 -15.84 19.80
N ASP A 80 -9.15 -16.66 19.09
CA ASP A 80 -10.61 -16.70 19.22
C ASP A 80 -11.02 -17.23 20.62
N ALA A 81 -10.28 -18.21 21.16
CA ALA A 81 -10.48 -18.70 22.52
C ALA A 81 -10.25 -17.64 23.62
N ILE A 82 -9.47 -16.58 23.34
CA ILE A 82 -9.29 -15.44 24.25
C ILE A 82 -10.50 -14.48 24.16
N GLN A 83 -11.18 -14.39 23.01
CA GLN A 83 -12.33 -13.50 22.83
C GLN A 83 -13.61 -13.99 23.51
N GLU A 84 -13.79 -15.31 23.69
CA GLU A 84 -15.00 -15.87 24.32
C GLU A 84 -15.06 -15.67 25.85
N ASN A 85 -13.95 -15.29 26.49
CA ASN A 85 -13.87 -15.07 27.94
C ASN A 85 -14.01 -13.57 28.33
N ASP A 86 -15.27 -13.12 28.34
CA ASP A 86 -15.90 -12.23 29.33
C ASP A 86 -15.61 -10.69 29.40
N LEU A 87 -16.63 -10.00 29.94
CA LEU A 87 -16.88 -8.55 30.05
C LEU A 87 -15.80 -7.66 30.72
N PHE A 88 -14.67 -8.21 31.14
CA PHE A 88 -13.57 -7.47 31.79
C PHE A 88 -12.21 -8.06 31.40
N VAL A 89 -11.64 -7.58 30.28
CA VAL A 89 -10.33 -8.04 29.80
C VAL A 89 -9.22 -7.44 30.68
N SER A 90 -8.42 -8.29 31.34
CA SER A 90 -7.20 -7.86 32.06
C SER A 90 -6.13 -7.35 31.06
N GLN A 91 -5.24 -6.48 31.51
CA GLN A 91 -4.11 -6.00 30.68
C GLN A 91 -3.25 -7.14 30.13
N SER A 92 -3.13 -8.22 30.90
CA SER A 92 -2.32 -9.39 30.55
C SER A 92 -2.92 -10.19 29.39
N LEU A 93 -4.25 -10.40 29.39
CA LEU A 93 -4.98 -11.01 28.28
C LEU A 93 -4.88 -10.18 26.99
N GLN A 94 -4.87 -8.84 27.09
CA GLN A 94 -4.65 -7.97 25.93
C GLN A 94 -3.24 -8.13 25.36
N LEU A 95 -2.21 -8.21 26.21
CA LEU A 95 -0.83 -8.44 25.80
C LEU A 95 -0.68 -9.80 25.10
N ARG A 96 -1.28 -10.85 25.67
CA ARG A 96 -1.31 -12.19 25.07
C ARG A 96 -1.97 -12.18 23.70
N LYS A 97 -3.14 -11.55 23.57
CA LYS A 97 -3.83 -11.39 22.28
C LYS A 97 -2.94 -10.67 21.26
N LYS A 98 -2.31 -9.56 21.64
CA LYS A 98 -1.42 -8.79 20.75
C LYS A 98 -0.19 -9.59 20.33
N ALA A 99 0.39 -10.37 21.23
CA ALA A 99 1.51 -11.26 20.91
C ALA A 99 1.10 -12.37 19.92
N LEU A 100 -0.09 -12.94 20.07
CA LEU A 100 -0.63 -13.93 19.13
C LEU A 100 -1.00 -13.31 17.77
N GLU A 101 -1.59 -12.11 17.75
CA GLU A 101 -1.86 -11.35 16.52
C GLU A 101 -0.56 -11.06 15.76
N PHE A 102 0.50 -10.64 16.47
CA PHE A 102 1.83 -10.41 15.91
C PHE A 102 2.45 -11.72 15.38
N LYS A 103 2.37 -12.81 16.15
CA LYS A 103 2.81 -14.14 15.72
C LYS A 103 2.11 -14.58 14.44
N ARG A 104 0.78 -14.44 14.37
CA ARG A 104 -0.02 -14.74 13.18
C ARG A 104 0.43 -13.90 11.97
N TYR A 105 0.63 -12.60 12.18
CA TYR A 105 1.10 -11.68 11.12
C TYR A 105 2.47 -12.11 10.57
N GLU A 106 3.43 -12.41 11.45
CA GLU A 106 4.76 -12.86 11.03
C GLU A 106 4.73 -14.23 10.34
N MET A 107 3.87 -15.16 10.80
CA MET A 107 3.68 -16.45 10.11
C MET A 107 3.09 -16.25 8.71
N LEU A 108 2.10 -15.38 8.55
CA LEU A 108 1.55 -15.01 7.23
C LEU A 108 2.63 -14.38 6.33
N ALA A 109 3.43 -13.47 6.87
CA ALA A 109 4.52 -12.84 6.14
C ALA A 109 5.64 -13.82 5.74
N LYS A 110 5.84 -14.89 6.50
CA LYS A 110 6.75 -15.99 6.17
C LYS A 110 6.20 -16.87 5.06
N LEU A 111 4.93 -17.28 5.19
CA LEU A 111 4.24 -18.05 4.16
C LEU A 111 4.26 -17.29 2.82
N MET A 112 3.98 -15.99 2.83
CA MET A 112 4.05 -15.15 1.64
C MET A 112 5.43 -15.15 0.95
N ARG A 113 6.51 -15.23 1.73
CA ARG A 113 7.89 -15.24 1.20
C ARG A 113 8.28 -16.58 0.59
N SER A 114 7.77 -17.69 1.12
CA SER A 114 8.07 -19.04 0.63
C SER A 114 7.10 -19.52 -0.46
N ASP A 115 5.81 -19.21 -0.32
CA ASP A 115 4.73 -19.60 -1.21
C ASP A 115 3.60 -18.55 -1.21
N TYR A 116 3.66 -17.65 -2.19
CA TYR A 116 2.68 -16.57 -2.31
C TYR A 116 1.26 -17.07 -2.61
N ASP A 117 1.11 -18.13 -3.40
CA ASP A 117 -0.22 -18.66 -3.75
C ASP A 117 -0.87 -19.33 -2.53
N ALA A 118 -0.10 -20.07 -1.73
CA ALA A 118 -0.56 -20.60 -0.45
C ALA A 118 -0.90 -19.48 0.54
N TYR A 119 -0.14 -18.39 0.54
CA TYR A 119 -0.48 -17.20 1.32
C TYR A 119 -1.83 -16.60 0.90
N VAL A 120 -2.04 -16.35 -0.40
CA VAL A 120 -3.30 -15.80 -0.90
C VAL A 120 -4.47 -16.70 -0.54
N ALA A 121 -4.36 -18.02 -0.75
CA ALA A 121 -5.40 -18.98 -0.36
C ALA A 121 -5.69 -18.94 1.14
N THR A 122 -4.66 -18.91 1.98
CA THR A 122 -4.79 -18.85 3.45
C THR A 122 -5.41 -17.53 3.91
N ALA A 123 -4.96 -16.40 3.36
CA ALA A 123 -5.47 -15.07 3.68
C ALA A 123 -6.94 -14.92 3.25
N SER A 124 -7.29 -15.43 2.05
CA SER A 124 -8.66 -15.43 1.53
C SER A 124 -9.60 -16.27 2.39
N PHE A 125 -9.13 -17.42 2.89
CA PHE A 125 -9.90 -18.26 3.79
C PHE A 125 -10.15 -17.61 5.17
N LEU A 126 -9.15 -16.88 5.68
CA LEU A 126 -9.19 -16.31 7.03
C LEU A 126 -9.77 -14.88 7.08
N SER A 127 -9.85 -14.17 5.96
CA SER A 127 -10.27 -12.77 5.90
C SER A 127 -11.60 -12.60 5.15
N PRO A 128 -12.51 -11.72 5.61
CA PRO A 128 -12.40 -10.86 6.80
C PRO A 128 -12.84 -11.53 8.12
N SER A 129 -13.30 -12.78 8.06
CA SER A 129 -14.02 -13.46 9.15
C SER A 129 -13.22 -13.59 10.44
N ARG A 130 -11.97 -14.06 10.36
CA ARG A 130 -11.06 -14.25 11.50
C ARG A 130 -9.93 -13.23 11.55
N ILE A 131 -9.58 -12.68 10.39
CA ILE A 131 -8.53 -11.67 10.25
C ILE A 131 -9.11 -10.49 9.48
N PRO A 132 -9.29 -9.33 10.13
CA PRO A 132 -9.64 -8.10 9.43
C PRO A 132 -8.64 -7.83 8.30
N ARG A 133 -9.11 -7.40 7.13
CA ARG A 133 -8.27 -7.23 5.91
C ARG A 133 -7.04 -6.35 6.16
N LEU A 134 -7.20 -5.26 6.93
CA LEU A 134 -6.10 -4.35 7.33
C LEU A 134 -5.05 -4.98 8.26
N GLN A 135 -5.32 -6.17 8.82
CA GLN A 135 -4.36 -6.93 9.63
C GLN A 135 -3.59 -7.98 8.81
N LEU A 136 -3.86 -8.11 7.51
CA LEU A 136 -3.06 -8.95 6.61
C LEU A 136 -1.73 -8.26 6.28
N PRO A 137 -0.64 -9.01 6.08
CA PRO A 137 0.64 -8.42 5.67
C PRO A 137 0.59 -7.82 4.26
N ASN A 138 -0.22 -8.38 3.37
CA ASN A 138 -0.43 -7.90 2.00
C ASN A 138 -1.86 -8.24 1.58
N VAL A 139 -2.53 -7.35 0.85
CA VAL A 139 -3.92 -7.58 0.40
C VAL A 139 -4.02 -7.73 -1.12
N GLN A 140 -2.90 -7.60 -1.82
CA GLN A 140 -2.83 -7.85 -3.25
C GLN A 140 -3.26 -9.29 -3.53
N ASP A 141 -4.05 -9.48 -4.57
CA ASP A 141 -4.61 -10.78 -5.01
C ASP A 141 -5.58 -11.47 -4.02
N VAL A 142 -5.75 -10.95 -2.79
CA VAL A 142 -6.74 -11.44 -1.81
C VAL A 142 -8.12 -10.86 -2.16
N PRO A 143 -9.15 -11.67 -2.45
CA PRO A 143 -10.48 -11.18 -2.82
C PRO A 143 -11.12 -10.29 -1.75
N MET A 144 -11.95 -9.34 -2.18
CA MET A 144 -12.85 -8.61 -1.28
C MET A 144 -13.98 -9.52 -0.81
N ALA A 145 -14.56 -9.26 0.37
CA ALA A 145 -15.59 -10.11 0.97
C ALA A 145 -16.80 -10.32 0.05
N ASP A 146 -17.15 -9.30 -0.73
CA ASP A 146 -18.28 -9.32 -1.68
C ASP A 146 -17.98 -10.08 -2.97
N GLN A 147 -16.75 -10.61 -3.14
CA GLN A 147 -16.26 -11.30 -4.35
C GLN A 147 -15.66 -12.68 -4.07
N GLN A 148 -15.95 -13.32 -2.93
CA GLN A 148 -15.36 -14.62 -2.57
C GLN A 148 -15.65 -15.76 -3.57
N ASP A 149 -16.67 -15.61 -4.42
CA ASP A 149 -17.08 -16.60 -5.43
C ASP A 149 -16.65 -16.25 -6.89
N GLU A 150 -16.02 -15.09 -7.13
CA GLU A 150 -15.64 -14.63 -8.47
C GLU A 150 -14.11 -14.62 -8.67
N PRO A 151 -13.60 -14.98 -9.87
CA PRO A 151 -12.16 -14.99 -10.11
C PRO A 151 -11.58 -13.57 -10.05
N THR A 152 -10.58 -13.35 -9.19
CA THR A 152 -9.77 -12.12 -9.09
C THR A 152 -9.01 -11.78 -10.38
N LYS A 153 -9.01 -12.69 -11.36
CA LYS A 153 -8.34 -12.54 -12.66
C LYS A 153 -9.33 -12.03 -13.69
N VAL A 154 -9.02 -10.87 -14.26
CA VAL A 154 -9.72 -10.24 -15.38
C VAL A 154 -9.89 -11.27 -16.51
N SER A 155 -11.11 -11.77 -16.70
CA SER A 155 -11.44 -12.54 -17.89
C SER A 155 -11.71 -11.56 -19.03
N PRO A 156 -11.04 -11.68 -20.18
CA PRO A 156 -11.28 -10.79 -21.31
C PRO A 156 -12.70 -10.99 -21.85
N ILE A 157 -13.49 -9.91 -21.91
CA ILE A 157 -14.79 -9.89 -22.57
C ILE A 157 -14.53 -9.61 -24.05
N VAL A 158 -15.13 -10.38 -24.95
CA VAL A 158 -15.08 -10.11 -26.39
C VAL A 158 -16.40 -9.51 -26.82
N GLU A 159 -16.39 -8.22 -27.16
CA GLU A 159 -17.55 -7.49 -27.71
C GLU A 159 -17.13 -6.90 -29.06
N ASP A 160 -17.91 -7.12 -30.11
CA ASP A 160 -17.64 -6.63 -31.47
C ASP A 160 -16.22 -6.94 -32.02
N GLY A 161 -15.65 -8.08 -31.62
CA GLY A 161 -14.30 -8.49 -32.02
C GLY A 161 -13.16 -7.74 -31.30
N GLN A 162 -13.47 -6.89 -30.32
CA GLN A 162 -12.51 -6.22 -29.44
C GLN A 162 -12.41 -6.95 -28.10
N THR A 163 -11.19 -7.13 -27.62
CA THR A 163 -10.92 -7.58 -26.24
C THR A 163 -11.16 -6.40 -25.29
N LEU A 164 -11.97 -6.63 -24.26
CA LEU A 164 -12.33 -5.65 -23.23
C LEU A 164 -12.09 -6.22 -21.84
N VAL A 165 -11.93 -5.30 -20.89
CA VAL A 165 -11.78 -5.58 -19.46
C VAL A 165 -13.09 -5.20 -18.77
N ALA A 166 -13.61 -6.09 -17.92
CA ALA A 166 -14.80 -5.82 -17.11
C ALA A 166 -14.61 -4.56 -16.24
N ASP A 167 -15.70 -3.80 -16.07
CA ASP A 167 -15.71 -2.70 -15.12
C ASP A 167 -15.76 -3.23 -13.68
N CYS A 168 -15.39 -2.38 -12.72
CA CYS A 168 -15.55 -2.69 -11.31
C CYS A 168 -17.04 -2.67 -10.93
N GLU A 169 -17.52 -3.74 -10.30
CA GLU A 169 -18.90 -3.86 -9.82
C GLU A 169 -19.05 -3.50 -8.32
N LEU A 170 -17.94 -3.23 -7.63
CA LEU A 170 -17.97 -2.82 -6.23
C LEU A 170 -18.50 -1.39 -6.08
N GLU A 171 -19.18 -1.11 -4.98
CA GLU A 171 -19.68 0.23 -4.66
C GLU A 171 -18.57 1.29 -4.71
N ASP A 172 -18.93 2.45 -5.24
CA ASP A 172 -18.04 3.60 -5.31
C ASP A 172 -17.77 4.17 -3.92
N MET A 173 -16.49 4.46 -3.65
CA MET A 173 -16.10 5.12 -2.41
C MET A 173 -16.36 6.62 -2.52
N THR A 174 -17.00 7.19 -1.48
CA THR A 174 -17.08 8.65 -1.33
C THR A 174 -15.79 9.18 -0.72
N PHE A 175 -15.02 9.96 -1.49
CA PHE A 175 -13.76 10.55 -1.03
C PHE A 175 -13.99 11.84 -0.22
N ASN A 176 -13.70 11.80 1.08
CA ASN A 176 -13.80 12.95 1.96
C ASN A 176 -12.52 13.81 1.91
N ASP A 177 -12.35 14.57 0.82
CA ASP A 177 -11.21 15.48 0.65
C ASP A 177 -11.22 16.60 1.69
N ASN A 178 -10.14 16.72 2.45
CA ASN A 178 -9.95 17.82 3.39
C ASN A 178 -9.52 19.11 2.65
N LEU A 179 -9.39 20.23 3.38
CA LEU A 179 -9.03 21.51 2.77
C LEU A 179 -7.64 21.49 2.12
N LEU A 180 -6.68 20.78 2.74
CA LEU A 180 -5.33 20.63 2.18
C LEU A 180 -5.37 19.83 0.88
N ASP A 181 -6.13 18.75 0.82
CA ASP A 181 -6.28 17.92 -0.39
C ASP A 181 -6.82 18.75 -1.56
N LYS A 182 -7.84 19.59 -1.31
CA LYS A 182 -8.41 20.50 -2.31
C LYS A 182 -7.39 21.53 -2.81
N VAL A 183 -6.58 22.07 -1.91
CA VAL A 183 -5.51 23.04 -2.25
C VAL A 183 -4.42 22.36 -3.07
N LEU A 184 -3.92 21.21 -2.63
CA LEU A 184 -2.91 20.41 -3.32
C LEU A 184 -3.39 20.01 -4.71
N LEU A 185 -4.64 19.56 -4.83
CA LEU A 185 -5.25 19.22 -6.11
C LEU A 185 -5.37 20.43 -7.04
N SER A 186 -5.73 21.60 -6.51
CA SER A 186 -5.76 22.84 -7.29
C SER A 186 -4.37 23.24 -7.80
N ILE A 187 -3.33 23.11 -6.97
CA ILE A 187 -1.94 23.35 -7.37
C ILE A 187 -1.52 22.36 -8.46
N PHE A 188 -1.80 21.07 -8.25
CA PHE A 188 -1.48 20.02 -9.20
C PHE A 188 -2.14 20.27 -10.57
N ARG A 189 -3.42 20.62 -10.58
CA ARG A 189 -4.14 20.99 -11.81
C ARG A 189 -3.50 22.17 -12.54
N LYS A 190 -3.01 23.19 -11.82
CA LYS A 190 -2.28 24.31 -12.43
C LYS A 190 -0.95 23.89 -13.04
N LEU A 191 -0.23 22.97 -12.40
CA LEU A 191 0.99 22.39 -12.96
C LEU A 191 0.69 21.56 -14.22
N VAL A 192 -0.42 20.82 -14.23
CA VAL A 192 -0.89 20.14 -15.45
C VAL A 192 -1.21 21.15 -16.56
N VAL A 193 -1.89 22.27 -16.29
CA VAL A 193 -2.11 23.32 -17.31
C VAL A 193 -0.76 23.78 -17.90
N LYS A 194 0.23 24.04 -17.04
CA LYS A 194 1.58 24.46 -17.46
C LYS A 194 2.24 23.42 -18.37
N ASN A 195 2.22 22.15 -17.99
CA ASN A 195 2.94 21.08 -18.69
C ASN A 195 2.18 20.47 -19.88
N THR A 196 0.91 20.85 -20.08
CA THR A 196 0.09 20.45 -21.23
C THR A 196 -0.04 21.55 -22.29
N GLY A 197 0.65 22.68 -22.13
CA GLY A 197 0.54 23.80 -23.06
C GLY A 197 -0.78 24.57 -22.96
N GLY A 198 -1.45 24.52 -21.81
CA GLY A 198 -2.66 25.31 -21.53
C GLY A 198 -3.95 24.51 -21.43
N VAL A 199 -3.91 23.17 -21.40
CA VAL A 199 -5.14 22.37 -21.28
C VAL A 199 -5.76 22.57 -19.89
N SER A 200 -6.95 23.17 -19.86
CA SER A 200 -7.74 23.40 -18.67
C SER A 200 -9.11 22.73 -18.75
N SER A 201 -9.80 22.65 -17.61
CA SER A 201 -11.18 22.16 -17.50
C SER A 201 -11.93 22.99 -16.47
N ASP A 202 -13.20 23.26 -16.77
CA ASP A 202 -14.13 23.99 -15.89
C ASP A 202 -14.67 23.12 -14.75
N LYS A 203 -14.60 21.79 -14.87
CA LYS A 203 -15.01 20.86 -13.81
C LYS A 203 -14.17 21.05 -12.55
N GLU A 204 -14.78 20.90 -11.38
CA GLU A 204 -14.10 21.02 -10.09
C GLU A 204 -13.35 19.74 -9.71
N GLY A 205 -12.49 19.84 -8.68
CA GLY A 205 -11.85 18.68 -8.06
C GLY A 205 -11.07 17.78 -9.02
N ILE A 206 -11.17 16.47 -8.77
CA ILE A 206 -10.44 15.42 -9.50
C ILE A 206 -11.02 15.23 -10.90
N GLU A 207 -12.33 15.39 -11.08
CA GLU A 207 -12.96 15.30 -12.40
C GLU A 207 -12.34 16.28 -13.38
N GLY A 208 -12.05 17.51 -12.93
CA GLY A 208 -11.35 18.49 -13.77
C GLY A 208 -9.92 18.09 -14.13
N LEU A 209 -9.20 17.42 -13.23
CA LEU A 209 -7.88 16.87 -13.55
C LEU A 209 -7.99 15.76 -14.61
N LEU A 210 -8.98 14.88 -14.46
CA LEU A 210 -9.21 13.78 -15.40
C LEU A 210 -9.65 14.28 -16.77
N ASP A 211 -10.43 15.35 -16.82
CA ASP A 211 -10.83 16.02 -18.06
C ASP A 211 -9.63 16.65 -18.78
N GLN A 212 -8.70 17.29 -18.04
CA GLN A 212 -7.43 17.77 -18.59
C GLN A 212 -6.59 16.62 -19.15
N GLY A 213 -6.46 15.52 -18.39
CA GLY A 213 -5.70 14.34 -18.79
C GLY A 213 -6.28 13.68 -20.05
N ARG A 214 -7.61 13.51 -20.13
CA ARG A 214 -8.30 12.98 -21.31
C ARG A 214 -8.14 13.89 -22.52
N THR A 215 -8.34 15.20 -22.34
CA THR A 215 -8.20 16.18 -23.42
C THR A 215 -6.78 16.16 -23.98
N PHE A 216 -5.77 16.15 -23.10
CA PHE A 216 -4.37 16.06 -23.52
C PHE A 216 -4.08 14.74 -24.25
N MET A 217 -4.54 13.59 -23.73
CA MET A 217 -4.34 12.28 -24.36
C MET A 217 -4.93 12.18 -25.77
N LEU A 218 -6.09 12.80 -26.00
CA LEU A 218 -6.83 12.71 -27.25
C LEU A 218 -6.41 13.76 -28.29
N GLN A 219 -5.45 14.63 -27.99
CA GLN A 219 -4.95 15.59 -28.97
C GLN A 219 -4.21 14.91 -30.13
N PRO A 220 -4.30 15.44 -31.36
CA PRO A 220 -3.55 14.92 -32.50
C PRO A 220 -2.04 14.93 -32.25
N GLY A 221 -1.35 13.84 -32.61
CA GLY A 221 0.11 13.72 -32.50
C GLY A 221 0.63 13.35 -31.12
N GLN A 222 -0.25 13.06 -30.16
CA GLN A 222 0.15 12.61 -28.83
C GLN A 222 0.62 11.16 -28.84
N THR A 223 1.69 10.89 -28.07
CA THR A 223 2.25 9.55 -27.89
C THR A 223 2.25 9.16 -26.42
N ALA A 224 2.43 7.87 -26.12
CA ALA A 224 2.55 7.41 -24.73
C ALA A 224 3.75 8.05 -24.03
N GLU A 225 4.86 8.25 -24.74
CA GLU A 225 6.06 8.89 -24.22
C GLU A 225 5.82 10.37 -23.88
N ALA A 226 5.08 11.10 -24.73
CA ALA A 226 4.72 12.49 -24.47
C ALA A 226 3.83 12.62 -23.22
N GLN A 227 2.89 11.69 -23.04
CA GLN A 227 2.04 11.63 -21.84
C GLN A 227 2.84 11.30 -20.58
N ASN A 228 3.72 10.30 -20.65
CA ASN A 228 4.60 9.94 -19.55
C ASN A 228 5.50 11.11 -19.15
N LYS A 229 6.07 11.80 -20.13
CA LYS A 229 6.90 12.98 -19.90
C LYS A 229 6.12 14.10 -19.22
N MET A 230 4.92 14.42 -19.69
CA MET A 230 4.08 15.47 -19.10
C MET A 230 3.79 15.20 -17.61
N VAL A 231 3.48 13.95 -17.27
CA VAL A 231 3.22 13.57 -15.86
C VAL A 231 4.52 13.64 -15.05
N SER A 232 5.64 13.13 -15.58
CA SER A 232 6.95 13.22 -14.92
C SER A 232 7.36 14.67 -14.64
N ASP A 233 7.21 15.56 -15.62
CA ASP A 233 7.52 17.00 -15.48
C ASP A 233 6.59 17.65 -14.43
N THR A 234 5.31 17.25 -14.39
CA THR A 234 4.33 17.73 -13.39
C THR A 234 4.67 17.26 -11.97
N LEU A 235 5.07 16.00 -11.80
CA LEU A 235 5.53 15.47 -10.51
C LEU A 235 6.83 16.14 -10.07
N GLY A 236 7.77 16.35 -10.99
CA GLY A 236 9.00 17.09 -10.74
C GLY A 236 8.74 18.51 -10.26
N ASP A 237 7.85 19.24 -10.93
CA ASP A 237 7.43 20.59 -10.52
C ASP A 237 6.76 20.59 -9.14
N LEU A 238 5.92 19.60 -8.84
CA LEU A 238 5.23 19.49 -7.55
C LEU A 238 6.22 19.28 -6.39
N MET A 239 7.31 18.53 -6.63
CA MET A 239 8.27 18.15 -5.60
C MET A 239 9.43 19.15 -5.45
N THR A 240 9.66 20.02 -6.42
CA THR A 240 10.77 21.01 -6.45
C THR A 240 10.52 22.17 -5.47
N PRO A 241 11.55 22.75 -4.79
CA PRO A 241 12.98 22.63 -5.07
C PRO A 241 13.80 21.71 -4.16
N VAL A 242 13.23 21.21 -3.06
CA VAL A 242 14.02 20.52 -2.02
C VAL A 242 13.89 19.00 -2.09
N LEU A 243 12.72 18.47 -2.45
CA LEU A 243 12.41 17.06 -2.26
C LEU A 243 13.18 16.13 -3.21
N PRO A 244 13.33 16.40 -4.53
CA PRO A 244 14.09 15.54 -5.43
C PRO A 244 15.60 15.47 -5.08
N PRO A 245 16.32 16.58 -4.84
CA PRO A 245 17.72 16.51 -4.43
C PRO A 245 17.92 15.79 -3.09
N PHE A 246 17.06 16.07 -2.11
CA PHE A 246 17.11 15.37 -0.82
C PHE A 246 16.86 13.87 -0.99
N TYR A 247 15.81 13.49 -1.71
CA TYR A 247 15.46 12.09 -1.93
C TYR A 247 16.57 11.34 -2.67
N ARG A 248 17.09 11.90 -3.78
CA ARG A 248 18.16 11.28 -4.57
C ARG A 248 19.39 10.95 -3.73
N ILE A 249 19.77 11.84 -2.81
CA ILE A 249 20.94 11.64 -1.95
C ILE A 249 20.61 10.70 -0.78
N PHE A 250 19.57 11.02 0.00
CA PHE A 250 19.28 10.34 1.27
C PHE A 250 18.55 9.01 1.13
N MET A 251 17.76 8.81 0.08
CA MET A 251 17.00 7.58 -0.13
C MET A 251 17.70 6.68 -1.14
N SER A 252 18.13 7.26 -2.25
CA SER A 252 18.66 6.49 -3.39
C SER A 252 20.18 6.41 -3.40
N GLY A 253 20.87 7.21 -2.59
CA GLY A 253 22.34 7.20 -2.51
C GLY A 253 23.00 7.64 -3.82
N ILE A 254 22.41 8.61 -4.54
CA ILE A 254 23.05 9.22 -5.71
C ILE A 254 24.06 10.25 -5.22
N VAL A 255 25.33 10.06 -5.62
CA VAL A 255 26.42 10.95 -5.22
C VAL A 255 26.28 12.29 -5.97
N PRO A 256 26.19 13.43 -5.28
CA PRO A 256 26.14 14.74 -5.93
C PRO A 256 27.44 15.02 -6.67
N LYS A 257 27.37 15.86 -7.71
CA LYS A 257 28.54 16.24 -8.52
C LYS A 257 29.48 17.14 -7.71
N LEU A 258 30.49 16.56 -7.09
CA LEU A 258 31.47 17.25 -6.23
C LEU A 258 32.88 17.27 -6.84
N GLY A 259 33.04 16.83 -8.09
CA GLY A 259 34.32 16.75 -8.79
C GLY A 259 35.09 15.45 -8.52
N THR A 260 34.39 14.36 -8.17
CA THR A 260 34.97 13.06 -7.83
C THR A 260 34.64 11.98 -8.87
N ASP A 261 35.39 10.88 -8.89
CA ASP A 261 35.13 9.73 -9.79
C ASP A 261 33.80 9.01 -9.52
N PHE A 262 33.10 9.37 -8.43
CA PHE A 262 31.81 8.81 -8.04
C PHE A 262 30.63 9.73 -8.36
N ASP A 263 30.89 10.91 -8.93
CA ASP A 263 29.85 11.89 -9.27
C ASP A 263 28.74 11.26 -10.13
N GLY A 264 27.50 11.35 -9.65
CA GLY A 264 26.31 10.82 -10.32
C GLY A 264 26.15 9.30 -10.25
N LYS A 265 27.09 8.56 -9.62
CA LYS A 265 26.90 7.12 -9.37
C LYS A 265 25.87 6.90 -8.28
N GLN A 266 24.99 5.94 -8.51
CA GLN A 266 24.04 5.47 -7.51
C GLN A 266 24.69 4.35 -6.69
N ILE A 267 24.90 4.59 -5.40
CA ILE A 267 25.46 3.60 -4.45
C ILE A 267 24.38 2.97 -3.55
N GLY A 268 23.16 3.52 -3.57
CA GLY A 268 21.97 2.93 -2.96
C GLY A 268 21.13 2.15 -3.99
N PRO A 269 19.82 1.94 -3.73
CA PRO A 269 19.03 2.53 -2.65
C PRO A 269 19.41 1.98 -1.27
N TRP A 270 19.24 2.79 -0.23
CA TRP A 270 19.49 2.32 1.14
C TRP A 270 18.43 1.29 1.56
N PHE A 271 18.79 0.37 2.46
CA PHE A 271 17.91 -0.72 2.89
C PHE A 271 16.55 -0.26 3.47
N TYR A 272 16.48 0.96 4.01
CA TYR A 272 15.26 1.54 4.56
C TYR A 272 14.44 2.34 3.54
N ALA A 273 14.98 2.63 2.35
CA ALA A 273 14.36 3.55 1.40
C ALA A 273 12.99 3.07 0.90
N PRO A 274 12.78 1.79 0.50
CA PRO A 274 11.46 1.27 0.15
C PRO A 274 10.43 1.45 1.27
N TRP A 275 10.78 1.01 2.48
CA TRP A 275 9.92 1.06 3.66
C TRP A 275 9.55 2.51 4.01
N LEU A 276 10.54 3.39 4.15
CA LEU A 276 10.28 4.76 4.55
C LEU A 276 9.46 5.50 3.47
N THR A 277 9.72 5.22 2.19
CA THR A 277 8.92 5.77 1.09
C THR A 277 7.47 5.33 1.18
N SER A 278 7.20 4.03 1.42
CA SER A 278 5.82 3.54 1.53
C SER A 278 5.06 4.15 2.71
N PHE A 279 5.76 4.51 3.79
CA PHE A 279 5.17 5.18 4.96
C PHE A 279 4.85 6.66 4.74
N VAL A 280 5.67 7.39 3.95
CA VAL A 280 5.45 8.83 3.74
C VAL A 280 4.55 9.13 2.55
N THR A 281 4.51 8.26 1.54
CA THR A 281 3.71 8.44 0.32
C THR A 281 2.23 8.76 0.57
N PRO A 282 1.50 8.10 1.50
CA PRO A 282 0.09 8.41 1.75
C PRO A 282 -0.18 9.88 2.05
N THR A 283 0.71 10.53 2.81
CA THR A 283 0.58 11.94 3.20
C THR A 283 0.68 12.88 2.00
N PHE A 284 1.49 12.53 1.00
CA PHE A 284 1.77 13.38 -0.16
C PHE A 284 0.89 13.07 -1.36
N PHE A 285 0.47 11.82 -1.55
CA PHE A 285 -0.28 11.37 -2.72
C PHE A 285 -1.75 11.06 -2.43
N GLY A 286 -2.18 11.06 -1.16
CA GLY A 286 -3.57 10.76 -0.78
C GLY A 286 -4.61 11.63 -1.48
N PHE A 287 -4.31 12.91 -1.76
CA PHE A 287 -5.21 13.80 -2.50
C PHE A 287 -5.51 13.35 -3.94
N LEU A 288 -4.59 12.59 -4.57
CA LEU A 288 -4.70 12.06 -5.93
C LEU A 288 -5.32 10.66 -5.95
N VAL A 289 -4.79 9.77 -5.12
CA VAL A 289 -5.12 8.33 -5.21
C VAL A 289 -6.18 7.89 -4.21
N GLY A 290 -6.45 8.68 -3.16
CA GLY A 290 -7.39 8.33 -2.09
C GLY A 290 -6.71 7.65 -0.89
N PRO A 291 -7.51 7.04 0.02
CA PRO A 291 -7.02 6.35 1.20
C PRO A 291 -6.02 5.24 0.84
N SER A 292 -4.85 5.28 1.48
CA SER A 292 -3.78 4.31 1.25
C SER A 292 -3.01 4.01 2.52
N TYR A 293 -2.54 2.77 2.65
CA TYR A 293 -1.93 2.25 3.87
C TYR A 293 -0.69 1.41 3.54
N PRO A 294 0.40 1.55 4.30
CA PRO A 294 1.58 0.71 4.12
C PRO A 294 1.24 -0.77 4.31
N ASN A 295 1.76 -1.62 3.43
CA ASN A 295 1.69 -3.07 3.54
C ASN A 295 3.04 -3.69 3.11
N ARG A 296 3.10 -5.01 2.95
CA ARG A 296 4.25 -5.70 2.37
C ARG A 296 4.08 -5.85 0.86
N ARG A 297 5.21 -5.95 0.16
CA ARG A 297 5.24 -6.31 -1.27
C ARG A 297 4.91 -7.80 -1.45
N LYS A 298 4.69 -8.20 -2.71
CA LYS A 298 4.42 -9.59 -3.09
C LYS A 298 5.53 -10.56 -2.66
N ASP A 299 6.78 -10.11 -2.70
CA ASP A 299 7.96 -10.85 -2.22
C ASP A 299 8.15 -10.83 -0.69
N GLY A 300 7.17 -10.29 0.05
CA GLY A 300 7.16 -10.15 1.49
C GLY A 300 8.16 -9.18 2.10
N GLN A 301 8.93 -8.44 1.30
CA GLN A 301 9.78 -7.36 1.78
C GLN A 301 8.94 -6.12 2.17
N PRO A 302 9.45 -5.26 3.06
CA PRO A 302 8.80 -3.98 3.33
C PRO A 302 8.90 -3.04 2.12
N GLY A 303 8.08 -1.99 2.11
CA GLY A 303 7.98 -1.06 0.98
C GLY A 303 6.78 -1.31 0.07
N GLY A 304 5.78 -2.03 0.56
CA GLY A 304 4.47 -2.09 -0.07
C GLY A 304 3.57 -0.95 0.41
N LEU A 305 2.69 -0.48 -0.47
CA LEU A 305 1.61 0.44 -0.16
C LEU A 305 0.38 -0.02 -0.94
N VAL A 306 -0.77 -0.16 -0.28
CA VAL A 306 -2.04 -0.41 -0.97
C VAL A 306 -2.91 0.84 -0.91
N VAL A 307 -3.46 1.21 -2.06
CA VAL A 307 -4.59 2.13 -2.18
C VAL A 307 -5.86 1.31 -2.11
N GLU A 308 -6.71 1.57 -1.12
CA GLU A 308 -7.92 0.77 -0.85
C GLU A 308 -8.94 0.88 -1.98
N LYS A 309 -9.19 2.09 -2.45
CA LYS A 309 -10.00 2.38 -3.63
C LYS A 309 -9.36 3.55 -4.35
N CYS A 310 -8.80 3.29 -5.52
CA CYS A 310 -8.05 4.29 -6.25
C CYS A 310 -8.97 5.36 -6.85
N LYS A 311 -8.98 6.55 -6.25
CA LYS A 311 -9.75 7.72 -6.68
C LYS A 311 -9.55 8.04 -8.17
N PHE A 312 -8.31 8.03 -8.64
CA PHE A 312 -8.01 8.28 -10.05
C PHE A 312 -8.63 7.21 -10.97
N LEU A 313 -8.60 5.94 -10.57
CA LEU A 313 -9.17 4.85 -11.37
C LEU A 313 -10.70 4.85 -11.34
N GLN A 314 -11.31 4.99 -10.15
CA GLN A 314 -12.76 5.07 -9.97
C GLN A 314 -13.37 6.19 -10.80
N GLU A 315 -12.89 7.42 -10.60
CA GLU A 315 -13.44 8.63 -11.23
C GLU A 315 -13.11 8.71 -12.73
N SER A 316 -12.01 8.08 -13.16
CA SER A 316 -11.67 8.03 -14.59
C SER A 316 -12.49 6.99 -15.35
N GLY A 317 -12.85 5.88 -14.69
CA GLY A 317 -13.43 4.71 -15.33
C GLY A 317 -12.63 4.23 -16.54
N CYS A 318 -11.33 4.55 -16.63
CA CYS A 318 -10.56 4.31 -17.84
C CYS A 318 -9.14 3.80 -17.59
N LYS A 319 -8.93 2.54 -17.98
CA LYS A 319 -7.65 1.84 -17.92
C LYS A 319 -6.52 2.59 -18.63
N GLY A 320 -6.76 3.11 -19.84
CA GLY A 320 -5.73 3.83 -20.60
C GLY A 320 -5.20 5.05 -19.85
N LEU A 321 -6.06 5.77 -19.14
CA LEU A 321 -5.67 6.91 -18.31
C LEU A 321 -4.86 6.45 -17.08
N CYS A 322 -5.31 5.39 -16.41
CA CYS A 322 -4.58 4.79 -15.29
C CYS A 322 -3.17 4.31 -15.70
N LEU A 323 -3.04 3.60 -16.82
CA LEU A 323 -1.78 3.04 -17.29
C LEU A 323 -0.82 4.13 -17.78
N ASN A 324 -1.28 5.03 -18.65
CA ASN A 324 -0.44 6.00 -19.33
C ASN A 324 -0.28 7.35 -18.61
N GLN A 325 -1.07 7.63 -17.56
CA GLN A 325 -0.97 8.89 -16.80
C GLN A 325 -0.77 8.69 -15.30
N CYS A 326 -0.82 7.46 -14.80
CA CYS A 326 -0.48 7.15 -13.41
C CYS A 326 0.63 6.10 -13.33
N LYS A 327 0.39 4.86 -13.80
CA LYS A 327 1.33 3.74 -13.65
C LYS A 327 2.67 3.98 -14.32
N LEU A 328 2.73 4.01 -15.66
CA LEU A 328 4.00 4.11 -16.39
C LEU A 328 4.81 5.36 -16.02
N PRO A 329 4.19 6.57 -15.95
CA PRO A 329 4.94 7.75 -15.56
C PRO A 329 5.42 7.72 -14.11
N ALA A 330 4.64 7.16 -13.17
CA ALA A 330 5.10 7.04 -11.79
C ALA A 330 6.29 6.09 -11.69
N GLN A 331 6.23 4.92 -12.33
CA GLN A 331 7.33 3.96 -12.35
C GLN A 331 8.60 4.60 -12.95
N GLN A 332 8.45 5.32 -14.06
CA GLN A 332 9.56 6.02 -14.70
C GLN A 332 10.14 7.13 -13.83
N PHE A 333 9.29 7.99 -13.25
CA PHE A 333 9.72 9.08 -12.38
C PHE A 333 10.49 8.56 -11.15
N PHE A 334 9.98 7.49 -10.51
CA PHE A 334 10.65 6.88 -9.37
C PHE A 334 12.02 6.29 -9.75
N GLN A 335 12.11 5.66 -10.91
CA GLN A 335 13.36 5.11 -11.43
C GLN A 335 14.37 6.19 -11.84
N ASP A 336 13.97 7.12 -12.70
CA ASP A 336 14.86 8.06 -13.39
C ASP A 336 15.15 9.32 -12.55
N GLU A 337 14.13 9.84 -11.87
CA GLU A 337 14.24 11.10 -11.11
C GLU A 337 14.52 10.89 -9.63
N LEU A 338 13.99 9.84 -9.05
CA LEU A 338 14.20 9.56 -7.62
C LEU A 338 15.30 8.54 -7.38
N GLY A 339 15.56 7.62 -8.31
CA GLY A 339 16.56 6.56 -8.14
C GLY A 339 16.10 5.38 -7.27
N LEU A 340 14.78 5.22 -7.07
CA LEU A 340 14.21 4.08 -6.35
C LEU A 340 13.20 3.38 -7.28
N PRO A 341 13.43 2.11 -7.68
CA PRO A 341 12.47 1.39 -8.51
C PRO A 341 11.07 1.35 -7.87
N LEU A 342 10.03 1.41 -8.69
CA LEU A 342 8.65 1.28 -8.26
C LEU A 342 7.91 0.38 -9.24
N THR A 343 7.15 -0.57 -8.71
CA THR A 343 6.16 -1.33 -9.47
C THR A 343 4.75 -0.95 -9.01
N VAL A 344 3.86 -0.63 -9.95
CA VAL A 344 2.47 -0.26 -9.66
C VAL A 344 1.54 -1.28 -10.32
N SER A 345 0.78 -2.00 -9.50
CA SER A 345 -0.13 -3.07 -9.91
C SER A 345 -1.59 -2.66 -9.60
N PRO A 346 -2.30 -2.00 -10.53
CA PRO A 346 -3.72 -1.72 -10.38
C PRO A 346 -4.55 -3.01 -10.53
N ASN A 347 -5.60 -3.12 -9.72
CA ASN A 347 -6.65 -4.12 -9.90
C ASN A 347 -7.89 -3.44 -10.49
N PHE A 348 -8.24 -3.76 -11.74
CA PHE A 348 -9.39 -3.15 -12.41
C PHE A 348 -10.75 -3.66 -11.92
N VAL A 349 -10.77 -4.85 -11.31
CA VAL A 349 -11.99 -5.48 -10.78
C VAL A 349 -12.35 -4.90 -9.42
N THR A 350 -11.36 -4.65 -8.54
CA THR A 350 -11.61 -4.08 -7.20
C THR A 350 -11.37 -2.57 -7.13
N GLN A 351 -10.63 -2.01 -8.08
CA GLN A 351 -10.05 -0.66 -8.06
C GLN A 351 -9.04 -0.43 -6.91
N GLU A 352 -8.55 -1.49 -6.28
CA GLU A 352 -7.36 -1.43 -5.42
C GLU A 352 -6.11 -1.17 -6.27
N CYS A 353 -5.08 -0.58 -5.69
CA CYS A 353 -3.81 -0.37 -6.39
C CYS A 353 -2.63 -0.65 -5.47
N GLN A 354 -1.83 -1.66 -5.80
CA GLN A 354 -0.63 -2.02 -5.05
C GLN A 354 0.58 -1.28 -5.62
N TRP A 355 1.32 -0.60 -4.76
CA TRP A 355 2.60 0.04 -5.06
C TRP A 355 3.69 -0.73 -4.32
N SER A 356 4.77 -1.06 -5.03
CA SER A 356 5.90 -1.82 -4.51
C SER A 356 7.18 -1.03 -4.74
N PHE A 357 7.64 -0.31 -3.73
CA PHE A 357 8.88 0.45 -3.79
C PHE A 357 10.09 -0.50 -3.69
N GLY A 358 11.16 -0.19 -4.40
CA GLY A 358 12.35 -1.04 -4.55
C GLY A 358 12.10 -2.33 -5.35
N GLU A 359 10.96 -2.49 -6.02
CA GLU A 359 10.67 -3.59 -6.94
C GLU A 359 10.79 -3.08 -8.37
N VAL A 360 11.57 -3.78 -9.19
CA VAL A 360 11.78 -3.39 -10.60
C VAL A 360 10.54 -3.75 -11.39
N PRO A 361 9.90 -2.78 -12.08
CA PRO A 361 8.70 -3.04 -12.85
C PRO A 361 9.00 -3.96 -14.04
N LEU A 362 8.05 -4.84 -14.34
CA LEU A 362 8.09 -5.66 -15.54
C LEU A 362 7.82 -4.80 -16.79
N PRO A 363 8.34 -5.21 -17.95
CA PRO A 363 7.91 -4.64 -19.22
C PRO A 363 6.39 -4.78 -19.42
N PRO A 364 5.70 -3.83 -20.09
CA PRO A 364 4.25 -3.88 -20.29
C PRO A 364 3.75 -5.18 -20.93
N GLU A 365 4.54 -5.80 -21.80
CA GLU A 365 4.22 -7.08 -22.44
C GLU A 365 4.14 -8.28 -21.50
N ASP A 366 4.91 -8.25 -20.40
CA ASP A 366 5.03 -9.33 -19.42
C ASP A 366 4.24 -9.03 -18.13
N ASP A 367 3.68 -7.82 -18.01
CA ASP A 367 3.01 -7.36 -16.81
C ASP A 367 1.52 -7.77 -16.77
N PRO A 368 1.11 -8.65 -15.83
CA PRO A 368 -0.27 -9.10 -15.74
C PRO A 368 -1.26 -8.00 -15.34
N SER A 369 -0.79 -6.92 -14.73
CA SER A 369 -1.58 -5.74 -14.41
C SER A 369 -1.65 -4.73 -15.58
N PHE A 370 -1.20 -5.15 -16.77
CA PHE A 370 -1.33 -4.48 -18.05
C PHE A 370 -2.18 -5.33 -19.03
N PRO A 371 -3.46 -5.61 -18.72
CA PRO A 371 -4.30 -6.44 -19.59
C PRO A 371 -4.56 -5.73 -20.93
N LYS A 372 -4.76 -6.47 -22.02
CA LYS A 372 -5.10 -5.89 -23.32
C LYS A 372 -6.56 -5.43 -23.36
N GLY A 373 -6.82 -4.28 -24.00
CA GLY A 373 -8.18 -3.81 -24.29
C GLY A 373 -8.72 -2.75 -23.33
N CYS A 374 -9.76 -2.01 -23.72
CA CYS A 374 -10.33 -0.96 -22.86
C CYS A 374 -11.24 -1.54 -21.77
N LEU A 375 -11.48 -0.78 -20.70
CA LEU A 375 -12.63 -1.00 -19.83
C LEU A 375 -13.94 -0.85 -20.61
N VAL A 376 -14.96 -1.64 -20.28
CA VAL A 376 -16.28 -1.58 -20.91
C VAL A 376 -16.85 -0.15 -20.80
N GLY A 377 -16.78 0.46 -19.61
CA GLY A 377 -17.33 1.76 -19.28
C GLY A 377 -16.46 2.96 -19.63
N CYS A 378 -15.24 2.77 -20.19
CA CYS A 378 -14.34 3.91 -20.43
C CYS A 378 -14.95 4.95 -21.38
N GLY A 379 -15.17 6.17 -20.87
CA GLY A 379 -15.69 7.29 -21.65
C GLY A 379 -14.82 7.65 -22.86
N SER A 380 -13.48 7.51 -22.74
CA SER A 380 -12.56 7.74 -23.85
C SER A 380 -12.74 6.74 -24.99
N ARG A 381 -13.12 5.47 -24.71
CA ARG A 381 -13.43 4.47 -25.76
C ARG A 381 -14.56 4.97 -26.65
N LYS A 382 -15.63 5.52 -26.05
CA LYS A 382 -16.78 6.08 -26.80
C LYS A 382 -16.34 7.23 -27.72
N LEU A 383 -15.48 8.12 -27.21
CA LEU A 383 -14.95 9.25 -27.99
C LEU A 383 -14.05 8.79 -29.15
N ILE A 384 -13.17 7.82 -28.91
CA ILE A 384 -12.27 7.24 -29.91
C ILE A 384 -13.07 6.49 -30.99
N SER A 385 -14.08 5.70 -30.60
CA SER A 385 -14.96 5.01 -31.56
C SER A 385 -15.76 5.97 -32.44
N ALA A 386 -16.07 7.18 -31.94
CA ALA A 386 -16.77 8.20 -32.70
C ALA A 386 -15.86 9.04 -33.63
N SER A 387 -14.53 9.03 -33.41
CA SER A 387 -13.57 9.86 -34.14
C SER A 387 -12.78 9.12 -35.23
N ALA A 388 -13.06 7.81 -35.43
CA ALA A 388 -12.71 7.01 -36.60
C ALA A 388 -11.40 7.37 -37.32
N GLU A 389 -10.25 7.11 -36.69
CA GLU A 389 -8.97 6.84 -37.38
C GLU A 389 -7.97 6.20 -36.38
N GLY A 390 -7.93 4.86 -36.36
CA GLY A 390 -6.92 4.07 -35.61
C GLY A 390 -7.50 2.94 -34.76
N PRO A 391 -6.75 1.84 -34.53
CA PRO A 391 -7.23 0.74 -33.70
C PRO A 391 -7.40 1.21 -32.25
N THR A 392 -8.65 1.27 -31.78
CA THR A 392 -9.05 1.57 -30.39
C THR A 392 -8.20 0.86 -29.33
N ALA A 393 -7.68 -0.32 -29.67
CA ALA A 393 -6.81 -1.13 -28.82
C ALA A 393 -5.46 -0.47 -28.46
N SER A 394 -4.88 0.39 -29.31
CA SER A 394 -3.54 0.97 -29.01
C SER A 394 -3.58 2.12 -28.01
N LEU A 395 -4.70 2.86 -27.92
CA LEU A 395 -4.87 3.98 -26.98
C LEU A 395 -5.22 3.51 -25.56
N CYS A 396 -5.75 2.30 -25.44
CA CYS A 396 -6.05 1.67 -24.16
C CYS A 396 -4.91 0.78 -23.66
N ASN A 397 -3.88 0.54 -24.46
CA ASN A 397 -2.70 -0.22 -24.07
C ASN A 397 -1.45 0.67 -24.01
#